data_AF-A0A917RXJ8-F1
#
_entry.id   AF-A0A917RXJ8-F1
#
_cell.length_a   1.000
_cell.length_b   1.000
_cell.length_c   1.000
_cell.angle_alpha   90.00
_cell.angle_beta   90.00
_cell.angle_gamma   90.00
#
_symmetry.space_group_name_H-M   'P 1'
#
loop_
_entity.id
_entity.type
_entity.pdbx_description
1 polymer ?
#
loop_
_entity_poly.entity_id
_entity_poly.type
_entity_poly.pdbx_seq_one_letter_code
_entity_poly.pdbx_strand_id
1 'polypeptide(L)'
;MQIPTVWTRETWRRAANPTIPAVIERDGHLVSEATAHHADYVGLDRWHVSYLPGRQLTRTQARAAMKIAIAPERLEVERWAGLLGLTAAEARGFAAMPAEVA
;
A
#
# COMPACT_ATOMS: atom_id res chain seq x y z
N MET A 1 -0.69 -23.88 0.50
CA MET A 1 -1.88 -23.33 1.16
C MET A 1 -2.75 -24.51 1.61
N GLN A 2 -2.86 -24.78 2.92
CA GLN A 2 -3.76 -25.82 3.43
C GLN A 2 -5.17 -25.25 3.57
N ILE A 3 -6.13 -25.83 2.86
CA ILE A 3 -7.54 -25.43 2.91
C ILE A 3 -8.19 -26.22 4.05
N PRO A 4 -8.78 -25.56 5.07
CA PRO A 4 -9.40 -26.24 6.20
C PRO A 4 -10.69 -26.96 5.78
N THR A 5 -10.88 -28.19 6.28
CA THR A 5 -12.08 -29.00 6.07
C THR A 5 -13.27 -28.57 6.93
N VAL A 6 -13.04 -27.78 7.98
CA VAL A 6 -14.08 -27.17 8.81
C VAL A 6 -13.87 -25.67 8.90
N TRP A 7 -14.90 -24.91 8.56
CA TRP A 7 -14.88 -23.45 8.56
C TRP A 7 -15.47 -22.89 9.85
N THR A 8 -14.61 -22.44 10.76
CA THR A 8 -15.04 -21.75 12.00
C THR A 8 -15.16 -20.24 11.77
N ARG A 9 -15.86 -19.51 12.67
CA ARG A 9 -15.93 -18.03 12.62
C ARG A 9 -14.55 -17.38 12.64
N GLU A 10 -13.60 -17.96 13.37
CA GLU A 10 -12.21 -17.50 13.41
C GLU A 10 -11.47 -17.80 12.10
N THR A 11 -11.69 -19.00 11.53
CA THR A 11 -11.15 -19.39 10.21
C THR A 11 -11.63 -18.42 9.13
N TRP A 12 -12.92 -18.09 9.13
CA TRP A 12 -13.50 -17.07 8.25
C TRP A 12 -12.86 -15.71 8.47
N ARG A 13 -12.67 -15.27 9.72
CA ARG A 13 -12.06 -13.97 10.04
C ARG A 13 -10.60 -13.89 9.59
N ARG A 14 -9.84 -14.98 9.72
CA ARG A 14 -8.43 -15.07 9.28
C ARG A 14 -8.31 -15.18 7.76
N ALA A 15 -9.16 -15.98 7.13
CA ALA A 15 -9.21 -16.11 5.67
C ALA A 15 -9.70 -14.82 4.99
N ALA A 16 -10.65 -14.12 5.60
CA ALA A 16 -11.14 -12.82 5.13
C ALA A 16 -10.18 -11.65 5.44
N ASN A 17 -9.12 -11.91 6.23
CA ASN A 17 -8.09 -10.91 6.50
C ASN A 17 -6.69 -11.47 6.20
N PRO A 18 -6.38 -11.77 4.92
CA PRO A 18 -5.03 -12.17 4.54
C PRO A 18 -4.07 -11.08 4.99
N THR A 19 -3.05 -11.41 5.79
CA THR A 19 -2.15 -10.40 6.35
C THR A 19 -1.57 -9.57 5.19
N ILE A 20 -1.84 -8.26 5.18
CA ILE A 20 -1.27 -7.36 4.16
C ILE A 20 0.25 -7.48 4.28
N PRO A 21 0.96 -7.81 3.19
CA PRO A 21 2.42 -7.84 3.20
C PRO A 21 3.01 -6.58 3.83
N ALA A 22 4.04 -6.76 4.66
CA ALA A 22 4.56 -5.68 5.48
C ALA A 22 5.18 -4.56 4.63
N VAL A 23 4.94 -3.31 5.02
CA VAL A 23 5.70 -2.15 4.54
C VAL A 23 6.87 -1.94 5.51
N ILE A 24 8.08 -2.19 5.03
CA ILE A 24 9.31 -2.12 5.81
C ILE A 24 10.00 -0.80 5.49
N GLU A 25 10.53 -0.14 6.51
CA GLU A 25 11.37 1.04 6.33
C GLU A 25 12.84 0.64 6.46
N ARG A 26 13.66 0.95 5.44
CA ARG A 26 15.09 0.67 5.38
C ARG A 26 15.81 1.88 4.80
N ASP A 27 16.73 2.48 5.56
CA ASP A 27 17.62 3.54 5.09
C ASP A 27 16.93 4.71 4.36
N GLY A 28 15.74 5.11 4.83
CA GLY A 28 14.96 6.18 4.20
C GLY A 28 14.04 5.72 3.07
N HIS A 29 13.86 4.41 2.86
CA HIS A 29 12.97 3.83 1.88
C HIS A 29 11.86 3.01 2.53
N LEU A 30 10.61 3.19 2.10
CA LEU A 30 9.51 2.28 2.38
C LEU A 30 9.38 1.29 1.22
N VAL A 31 9.60 0.02 1.49
CA VAL A 31 9.59 -1.06 0.51
C VAL A 31 8.75 -2.25 0.98
N SER A 32 8.35 -3.09 0.03
CA SER A 32 7.69 -4.37 0.30
C SER A 32 8.01 -5.34 -0.81
N GLU A 33 8.18 -6.61 -0.48
CA GLU A 33 8.40 -7.66 -1.49
C GLU A 33 7.18 -7.92 -2.38
N ALA A 34 6.01 -7.39 -2.01
CA ALA A 34 4.75 -7.59 -2.73
C ALA A 34 4.51 -6.56 -3.85
N THR A 35 5.36 -5.55 -4.01
CA THR A 35 5.21 -4.53 -5.05
C THR A 35 6.56 -3.99 -5.49
N ALA A 36 6.69 -3.57 -6.76
CA ALA A 36 7.88 -2.89 -7.26
C ALA A 36 7.92 -1.40 -6.87
N HIS A 37 6.80 -0.86 -6.38
CA HIS A 37 6.73 0.51 -5.91
C HIS A 37 7.49 0.70 -4.60
N HIS A 38 7.95 1.92 -4.39
CA HIS A 38 8.66 2.31 -3.19
C HIS A 38 8.29 3.75 -2.81
N ALA A 39 8.64 4.13 -1.57
CA ALA A 39 8.61 5.52 -1.16
C ALA A 39 9.96 5.95 -0.59
N ASP A 40 10.46 7.09 -1.05
CA ASP A 40 11.76 7.62 -0.63
C ASP A 40 11.59 8.84 0.26
N TYR A 41 12.37 8.89 1.32
CA TYR A 41 12.46 10.06 2.18
C TYR A 41 13.23 11.18 1.46
N VAL A 42 12.59 12.33 1.28
CA VAL A 42 13.17 13.49 0.57
C VAL A 42 13.54 14.63 1.52
N GLY A 43 13.53 14.39 2.83
CA GLY A 43 13.81 15.39 3.86
C GLY A 43 12.56 16.04 4.44
N LEU A 44 12.71 16.74 5.57
CA LEU A 44 11.65 17.52 6.24
C LEU A 44 10.37 16.73 6.55
N ASP A 45 10.49 15.45 6.93
CA ASP A 45 9.34 14.53 7.15
C ASP A 45 8.45 14.35 5.89
N ARG A 46 9.04 14.51 4.70
CA ARG A 46 8.38 14.34 3.40
C ARG A 46 8.89 13.10 2.69
N TRP A 47 7.97 12.46 2.00
CA TRP A 47 8.18 11.22 1.27
C TRP A 47 7.67 11.37 -0.17
N HIS A 48 8.43 10.85 -1.12
CA HIS A 48 8.02 10.66 -2.50
C HIS A 48 7.56 9.21 -2.69
N VAL A 49 6.55 8.94 -3.52
CA VAL A 49 6.11 7.57 -3.84
C VAL A 49 6.20 7.40 -5.35
N SER A 50 6.85 6.33 -5.81
CA SER A 50 7.24 6.12 -7.21
C SER A 50 6.10 6.14 -8.25
N TYR A 51 4.84 6.04 -7.82
CA TYR A 51 3.66 6.04 -8.70
C TYR A 51 2.74 7.25 -8.46
N LEU A 52 3.15 8.19 -7.60
CA LEU A 52 2.45 9.45 -7.31
C LEU A 52 3.39 10.65 -7.54
N PRO A 53 3.83 10.89 -8.79
CA PRO A 53 4.72 12.00 -9.12
C PRO A 53 4.24 13.34 -8.62
N GLY A 54 5.20 14.20 -8.30
CA GLY A 54 4.94 15.61 -7.95
C GLY A 54 4.21 15.78 -6.61
N ARG A 55 3.97 14.71 -5.86
CA ARG A 55 3.40 14.76 -4.52
C ARG A 55 4.49 14.52 -3.48
N GLN A 56 4.52 15.41 -2.50
CA GLN A 56 5.25 15.20 -1.26
C GLN A 56 4.26 14.81 -0.17
N LEU A 57 4.48 13.64 0.42
CA LEU A 57 3.57 13.00 1.35
C LEU A 57 4.17 12.99 2.76
N THR A 58 3.31 13.01 3.77
CA THR A 58 3.75 12.63 5.12
C THR A 58 4.09 11.15 5.17
N ARG A 59 4.85 10.70 6.18
CA ARG A 59 5.14 9.27 6.38
C ARG A 59 3.88 8.39 6.44
N THR A 60 2.81 8.89 7.08
CA THR A 60 1.53 8.19 7.17
C THR A 60 0.87 8.02 5.80
N GLN A 61 0.89 9.07 4.97
CA GLN A 61 0.37 9.05 3.61
C GLN A 61 1.20 8.13 2.72
N ALA A 62 2.53 8.18 2.79
CA ALA A 62 3.41 7.27 2.05
C ALA A 62 3.15 5.80 2.42
N ARG A 63 2.98 5.49 3.71
CA ARG A 63 2.58 4.14 4.15
C ARG A 63 1.20 3.73 3.65
N ALA A 64 0.26 4.66 3.57
CA ALA A 64 -1.07 4.39 3.00
C ALA A 64 -0.97 4.08 1.50
N ALA A 65 -0.20 4.87 0.74
CA ALA A 65 0.09 4.63 -0.67
C ALA A 65 0.72 3.24 -0.89
N MET A 66 1.77 2.90 -0.13
CA MET A 66 2.40 1.58 -0.21
C MET A 66 1.41 0.43 0.03
N LYS A 67 0.46 0.58 0.98
CA LYS A 67 -0.58 -0.44 1.21
C LYS A 67 -1.55 -0.59 0.04
N ILE A 68 -1.87 0.50 -0.66
CA ILE A 68 -2.70 0.47 -1.86
C ILE A 68 -1.97 -0.29 -2.98
N ALA A 69 -0.68 -0.02 -3.18
CA ALA A 69 0.15 -0.72 -4.17
C ALA A 69 0.33 -2.22 -3.87
N ILE A 70 0.35 -2.60 -2.59
CA ILE A 70 0.51 -4.00 -2.14
C ILE A 70 -0.79 -4.78 -2.27
N ALA A 71 -1.93 -4.16 -1.99
CA ALA A 71 -3.22 -4.84 -1.89
C ALA A 71 -4.38 -3.96 -2.41
N PRO A 72 -4.41 -3.65 -3.73
CA PRO A 72 -5.37 -2.73 -4.33
C PRO A 72 -6.83 -3.23 -4.26
N GLU A 73 -7.05 -4.52 -4.09
CA GLU A 73 -8.36 -5.16 -3.98
C GLU A 73 -9.00 -5.03 -2.59
N ARG A 74 -8.25 -4.56 -1.58
CA ARG A 74 -8.75 -4.45 -0.21
C ARG A 74 -9.83 -3.37 -0.06
N LEU A 75 -10.79 -3.62 0.84
CA LEU A 75 -11.84 -2.65 1.18
C LEU A 75 -11.25 -1.39 1.83
N GLU A 76 -10.15 -1.54 2.58
CA GLU A 76 -9.45 -0.44 3.24
C GLU A 76 -8.81 0.57 2.27
N VAL A 77 -8.72 0.24 0.97
CA VAL A 77 -8.20 1.16 -0.06
C VAL A 77 -8.99 2.46 -0.10
N GLU A 78 -10.29 2.45 0.15
CA GLU A 78 -11.08 3.68 0.23
C GLU A 78 -10.57 4.62 1.33
N ARG A 79 -10.32 4.07 2.52
CA ARG A 79 -9.76 4.83 3.64
C ARG A 79 -8.33 5.30 3.36
N TRP A 80 -7.49 4.45 2.78
CA TRP A 80 -6.11 4.82 2.46
C TRP A 80 -6.05 5.90 1.38
N ALA A 81 -6.88 5.78 0.34
CA ALA A 81 -6.99 6.77 -0.73
C ALA A 81 -7.48 8.13 -0.18
N GLY A 82 -8.42 8.12 0.76
CA GLY A 82 -8.88 9.32 1.45
C GLY A 82 -7.75 10.10 2.14
N LEU A 83 -6.75 9.42 2.71
CA LEU A 83 -5.57 10.07 3.28
C LEU A 83 -4.71 10.79 2.22
N LEU A 84 -4.80 10.37 0.96
CA LEU A 84 -4.10 10.94 -0.18
C LEU A 84 -4.92 12.00 -0.93
N GLY A 85 -6.16 12.27 -0.49
CA GLY A 85 -7.10 13.11 -1.23
C GLY A 85 -7.48 12.50 -2.58
N LEU A 86 -7.54 11.17 -2.67
CA LEU A 86 -7.92 10.41 -3.86
C LEU A 86 -9.15 9.56 -3.57
N THR A 87 -9.90 9.23 -4.62
CA THR A 87 -10.86 8.13 -4.59
C THR A 87 -10.13 6.78 -4.66
N ALA A 88 -10.83 5.71 -4.25
CA ALA A 88 -10.30 4.36 -4.37
C ALA A 88 -9.98 3.98 -5.82
N ALA A 89 -10.78 4.46 -6.79
CA ALA A 89 -10.58 4.18 -8.21
C ALA A 89 -9.30 4.85 -8.74
N GLU A 90 -9.10 6.13 -8.43
CA GLU A 90 -7.88 6.86 -8.81
C GLU A 90 -6.65 6.23 -8.19
N ALA A 91 -6.69 5.92 -6.90
CA ALA A 91 -5.53 5.35 -6.21
C ALA A 91 -5.12 3.99 -6.78
N ARG A 92 -6.09 3.14 -7.17
CA ARG A 92 -5.83 1.89 -7.89
C ARG A 92 -5.28 2.14 -9.29
N GLY A 93 -5.84 3.12 -10.01
CA GLY A 93 -5.37 3.49 -11.35
C GLY A 93 -3.90 3.92 -11.33
N PHE A 94 -3.52 4.79 -10.39
CA PHE A 94 -2.13 5.21 -10.21
C PHE A 94 -1.23 4.03 -9.81
N ALA A 95 -1.66 3.20 -8.84
CA ALA A 95 -0.87 2.06 -8.39
C ALA A 95 -0.72 0.93 -9.43
N ALA A 96 -1.52 0.94 -10.49
CA ALA A 96 -1.39 0.01 -11.62
C ALA A 96 -0.41 0.51 -12.70
N MET A 97 -0.01 1.79 -12.65
CA MET A 97 1.00 2.32 -13.56
C MET A 97 2.39 1.80 -13.19
N PRO A 98 3.30 1.60 -14.16
CA PRO A 98 4.67 1.30 -13.85
C PRO A 98 5.27 2.41 -12.97
N ALA A 99 6.14 2.04 -12.03
CA ALA A 99 6.90 3.01 -11.26
C ALA A 99 7.66 3.93 -12.22
N GLU A 100 7.73 5.22 -11.88
CA GLU A 100 8.58 6.14 -12.63
C GLU A 100 10.01 5.62 -12.68
N VAL A 101 10.55 5.52 -13.88
CA VAL A 101 11.98 5.26 -14.08
C VAL A 101 12.73 6.55 -13.72
N ALA A 102 13.49 6.50 -12.63
CA ALA A 102 14.40 7.57 -12.22
C ALA A 102 15.59 7.71 -13.18
#